data_AF-A0AAJ2NRJ1-F1
#
_entry.id   AF-A0AAJ2NRJ1-F1
#
_cell.length_a   1.000
_cell.length_b   1.000
_cell.length_c   1.000
_cell.angle_alpha   90.00
_cell.angle_beta   90.00
_cell.angle_gamma   90.00
#
_symmetry.space_group_name_H-M   'P 1'
#
loop_
_entity.id
_entity.type
_entity.pdbx_description
1 polymer ?
#
loop_
_entity_poly.entity_id
_entity_poly.type
_entity_poly.pdbx_seq_one_letter_code
_entity_poly.pdbx_strand_id
1 'polypeptide(L)'
;MVNANLQLIYSEYKLSQRLLNSIQKVVNKIVREYCLQPVEERHVVTLLKLITTYKRDLDKGLFATTKQYIEILAVLVDHLIYTLTEVGGQVQIAGIGTDLCMITDEDGKVILKKIVVQPDSQIVPVYLQELRKIGLKVCDEGDLTLEVIDIISGKRYTSLQNTGYIQQEAHPYQITNLIADINHFCS
;
A
#
# COMPACT_ATOMS: atom_id res chain seq x y z
N MET A 1 -4.22 -23.38 -3.12
CA MET A 1 -2.87 -23.27 -3.69
C MET A 1 -2.82 -22.01 -4.53
N VAL A 2 -2.16 -20.98 -4.02
CA VAL A 2 -1.96 -19.71 -4.75
C VAL A 2 -0.96 -19.99 -5.87
N ASN A 3 -1.32 -19.62 -7.10
CA ASN A 3 -0.56 -19.94 -8.30
C ASN A 3 0.83 -19.27 -8.21
N ALA A 4 1.90 -20.08 -8.11
CA ALA A 4 3.28 -19.59 -7.99
C ALA A 4 3.69 -18.64 -9.14
N ASN A 5 2.99 -18.71 -10.28
CA ASN A 5 3.17 -17.82 -11.42
C ASN A 5 2.82 -16.35 -11.14
N LEU A 6 1.97 -16.03 -10.16
CA LEU A 6 1.61 -14.63 -9.86
C LEU A 6 2.60 -13.93 -8.93
N GLN A 7 3.23 -14.67 -7.99
CA GLN A 7 4.35 -14.14 -7.21
C GLN A 7 5.56 -13.82 -8.10
N LEU A 8 5.72 -14.54 -9.21
CA LEU A 8 6.75 -14.28 -10.22
C LEU A 8 6.49 -12.98 -10.99
N ILE A 9 5.24 -12.68 -11.36
CA ILE A 9 4.93 -11.48 -12.17
C ILE A 9 5.27 -10.17 -11.44
N TYR A 10 5.08 -10.08 -10.12
CA TYR A 10 5.28 -8.83 -9.37
C TYR A 10 6.69 -8.64 -8.83
N SER A 11 7.49 -9.71 -8.74
CA SER A 11 8.90 -9.64 -8.33
C SER A 11 9.85 -9.24 -9.48
N GLU A 12 9.35 -9.17 -10.72
CA GLU A 12 10.16 -8.96 -11.92
C GLU A 12 10.14 -7.53 -12.49
N TYR A 13 9.23 -6.65 -12.06
CA TYR A 13 9.23 -5.27 -12.56
C TYR A 13 10.37 -4.47 -11.94
N LYS A 14 11.48 -4.36 -12.65
CA LYS A 14 12.52 -3.38 -12.35
C LYS A 14 12.07 -1.98 -12.79
N LEU A 15 11.11 -1.40 -12.06
CA LEU A 15 10.59 -0.07 -12.33
C LEU A 15 11.67 0.99 -12.09
N SER A 16 11.68 2.04 -12.91
CA SER A 16 12.62 3.15 -12.70
C SER A 16 12.25 3.93 -11.43
N GLN A 17 13.26 4.51 -10.76
CA GLN A 17 13.00 5.32 -9.56
C GLN A 17 12.04 6.49 -9.82
N ARG A 18 12.09 7.08 -11.02
CA ARG A 18 11.17 8.14 -11.42
C ARG A 18 9.73 7.65 -11.46
N LEU A 19 9.51 6.47 -12.03
CA LEU A 19 8.19 5.84 -12.07
C LEU A 19 7.70 5.47 -10.66
N LEU A 20 8.55 4.85 -9.83
CA LEU A 20 8.23 4.54 -8.44
C LEU A 20 7.80 5.78 -7.65
N ASN A 21 8.55 6.88 -7.77
CA ASN A 21 8.22 8.15 -7.13
C ASN A 21 6.90 8.74 -7.66
N SER A 22 6.62 8.58 -8.96
CA SER A 22 5.35 9.02 -9.55
C SER A 22 4.17 8.21 -8.99
N ILE A 23 4.31 6.89 -8.89
CA ILE A 23 3.28 6.00 -8.34
C ILE A 23 3.07 6.31 -6.85
N GLN A 24 4.14 6.46 -6.06
CA GLN A 24 4.03 6.78 -4.63
C GLN A 24 3.24 8.06 -4.38
N LYS A 25 3.45 9.11 -5.18
CA LYS A 25 2.68 10.37 -5.07
C LYS A 25 1.19 10.15 -5.30
N VAL A 26 0.83 9.34 -6.29
CA VAL A 26 -0.57 9.02 -6.59
C VAL A 26 -1.19 8.15 -5.50
N VAL A 27 -0.47 7.14 -5.03
CA VAL A 27 -0.89 6.29 -3.90
C VAL A 27 -1.12 7.14 -2.66
N ASN A 28 -0.20 8.03 -2.32
CA ASN A 28 -0.35 8.91 -1.15
C ASN A 28 -1.60 9.78 -1.27
N LYS A 29 -1.87 10.39 -2.43
CA LYS A 29 -3.11 11.15 -2.65
C LYS A 29 -4.35 10.28 -2.45
N ILE A 30 -4.41 9.09 -3.03
CA ILE A 30 -5.56 8.19 -2.90
C ILE A 30 -5.79 7.81 -1.44
N VAL A 31 -4.75 7.36 -0.74
CA VAL A 31 -4.82 6.93 0.66
C VAL A 31 -5.31 8.08 1.55
N ARG A 32 -4.70 9.27 1.41
CA ARG A 32 -5.08 10.45 2.18
C ARG A 32 -6.55 10.79 1.99
N GLU A 33 -6.97 10.95 0.74
CA GLU A 33 -8.33 11.42 0.44
C GLU A 33 -9.39 10.38 0.80
N TYR A 34 -9.07 9.09 0.72
CA TYR A 34 -9.97 8.01 1.16
C TYR A 34 -10.09 7.99 2.68
N CYS A 35 -8.98 8.02 3.42
CA CYS A 35 -9.00 7.97 4.89
C CYS A 35 -9.58 9.24 5.52
N LEU A 36 -9.55 10.39 4.84
CA LEU A 36 -10.19 11.62 5.31
C LEU A 36 -11.72 11.64 5.10
N GLN A 37 -12.28 10.70 4.34
CA GLN A 37 -13.74 10.57 4.23
C GLN A 37 -14.36 10.13 5.58
N PRO A 38 -15.63 10.46 5.84
CA PRO A 38 -16.42 9.82 6.89
C PRO A 38 -16.40 8.30 6.75
N VAL A 39 -16.44 7.57 7.87
CA VAL A 39 -16.30 6.10 7.88
C VAL A 39 -17.37 5.44 7.01
N GLU A 40 -18.58 5.99 6.99
CA GLU A 40 -19.74 5.52 6.23
C GLU A 40 -19.52 5.66 4.71
N GLU A 41 -18.66 6.59 4.29
CA GLU A 41 -18.34 6.87 2.89
C GLU A 41 -17.11 6.09 2.38
N ARG A 42 -16.39 5.40 3.28
CA ARG A 42 -15.20 4.59 2.97
C ARG A 42 -15.56 3.22 2.41
N HIS A 43 -16.24 3.19 1.28
CA HIS A 43 -16.57 1.95 0.57
C HIS A 43 -15.79 1.82 -0.75
N VAL A 44 -15.75 0.59 -1.29
CA VAL A 44 -14.97 0.23 -2.50
C VAL A 44 -15.23 1.19 -3.67
N VAL A 45 -16.49 1.60 -3.88
CA VAL A 45 -16.86 2.52 -4.98
C VAL A 45 -16.18 3.89 -4.83
N THR A 46 -16.07 4.42 -3.61
CA THR A 46 -15.36 5.67 -3.33
C THR A 46 -13.89 5.54 -3.67
N LEU A 47 -13.26 4.43 -3.25
CA LEU A 47 -11.86 4.17 -3.56
C LEU A 47 -11.61 4.05 -5.07
N LEU A 48 -12.46 3.33 -5.80
CA LEU A 48 -12.38 3.21 -7.26
C LEU A 48 -12.52 4.56 -7.99
N LYS A 49 -13.37 5.46 -7.47
CA LYS A 49 -13.48 6.84 -7.99
C LYS A 49 -12.20 7.63 -7.77
N LEU A 50 -11.59 7.53 -6.58
CA LEU A 50 -10.32 8.19 -6.27
C LEU A 50 -9.19 7.67 -7.15
N ILE A 51 -9.08 6.34 -7.31
CA ILE A 51 -8.09 5.73 -8.22
C ILE A 51 -8.29 6.21 -9.66
N THR A 52 -9.54 6.24 -10.14
CA THR A 52 -9.86 6.71 -11.50
C THR A 52 -9.54 8.18 -11.72
N THR A 53 -9.65 8.99 -10.67
CA THR A 53 -9.33 10.42 -10.69
C THR A 53 -7.81 10.62 -10.69
N TYR A 54 -7.11 10.05 -9.71
CA TYR A 54 -5.68 10.31 -9.50
C TYR A 54 -4.75 9.50 -10.42
N LYS A 55 -5.22 8.43 -11.07
CA LYS A 55 -4.41 7.77 -12.11
C LYS A 55 -4.03 8.69 -13.27
N ARG A 56 -4.79 9.78 -13.48
CA ARG A 56 -4.50 10.78 -14.51
C ARG A 56 -3.20 11.55 -14.23
N ASP A 57 -2.76 11.59 -12.97
CA ASP A 57 -1.52 12.22 -12.56
C ASP A 57 -0.30 11.31 -12.81
N LEU A 58 -0.51 10.05 -13.21
CA LEU A 58 0.58 9.18 -13.64
C LEU A 58 1.02 9.58 -15.05
N ASP A 59 2.30 9.91 -15.19
CA ASP A 59 2.91 10.11 -16.50
C ASP A 59 3.05 8.77 -17.22
N LYS A 60 2.16 8.53 -18.20
CA LYS A 60 2.16 7.33 -19.04
C LYS A 60 3.47 7.14 -19.79
N GLY A 61 4.22 8.22 -20.07
CA GLY A 61 5.53 8.16 -20.73
C GLY A 61 6.63 7.55 -19.87
N LEU A 62 6.42 7.39 -18.56
CA LEU A 62 7.37 6.71 -17.67
C LEU A 62 7.26 5.17 -17.74
N PHE A 63 6.20 4.64 -18.35
CA PHE A 63 5.98 3.20 -18.50
C PHE A 63 6.61 2.71 -19.79
N ALA A 64 7.27 1.55 -19.74
CA ALA A 64 7.92 0.96 -20.90
C ALA A 64 6.92 0.55 -21.98
N THR A 65 5.72 0.11 -21.58
CA THR A 65 4.65 -0.32 -22.48
C THR A 65 3.27 0.01 -21.90
N THR A 66 2.26 0.10 -22.78
CA THR A 66 0.85 0.20 -22.36
C THR A 66 0.43 -0.97 -21.47
N LYS A 67 0.96 -2.17 -21.76
CA LYS A 67 0.73 -3.37 -20.96
C LYS A 67 1.22 -3.18 -19.52
N GLN A 68 2.46 -2.71 -19.33
CA GLN A 68 3.01 -2.43 -17.99
C GLN A 68 2.15 -1.40 -17.23
N TYR A 69 1.68 -0.35 -17.92
CA TYR A 69 0.78 0.64 -17.31
C TYR A 69 -0.53 0.00 -16.82
N ILE A 70 -1.16 -0.85 -17.64
CA ILE A 70 -2.41 -1.54 -17.28
C ILE A 70 -2.18 -2.52 -16.12
N GLU A 71 -1.11 -3.30 -16.15
CA GLU A 71 -0.76 -4.26 -15.11
C GLU A 71 -0.52 -3.57 -13.77
N ILE A 72 0.27 -2.49 -13.74
CA ILE A 72 0.51 -1.72 -12.51
C ILE A 72 -0.79 -1.11 -11.98
N LEU A 73 -1.66 -0.58 -12.84
CA LEU A 73 -2.96 -0.07 -12.39
C LEU A 73 -3.85 -1.16 -11.81
N ALA A 74 -3.88 -2.35 -12.42
CA ALA A 74 -4.65 -3.48 -11.92
C ALA A 74 -4.18 -3.89 -10.51
N VAL A 75 -2.86 -3.97 -10.31
CA VAL A 75 -2.24 -4.24 -9.00
C VAL A 75 -2.63 -3.19 -7.98
N LEU A 76 -2.48 -1.92 -8.32
CA LEU A 76 -2.81 -0.82 -7.41
C LEU A 76 -4.29 -0.86 -7.01
N VAL A 77 -5.20 -1.14 -7.95
CA VAL A 77 -6.63 -1.26 -7.65
C VAL A 77 -6.87 -2.37 -6.64
N ASP A 78 -6.40 -3.57 -6.92
CA ASP A 78 -6.67 -4.73 -6.07
C ASP A 78 -6.05 -4.57 -4.67
N HIS A 79 -4.77 -4.20 -4.63
CA HIS A 79 -4.04 -4.11 -3.37
C HIS A 79 -4.51 -2.93 -2.51
N LEU A 80 -4.90 -1.80 -3.12
CA LEU A 80 -5.47 -0.67 -2.37
C LEU A 80 -6.85 -1.01 -1.83
N ILE A 81 -7.70 -1.71 -2.60
CA ILE A 81 -9.00 -2.19 -2.10
C ILE A 81 -8.76 -3.03 -0.86
N TYR A 82 -7.97 -4.09 -0.99
CA TYR A 82 -7.67 -4.98 0.12
C TYR A 82 -7.13 -4.23 1.34
N THR A 83 -6.12 -3.38 1.14
CA THR A 83 -5.41 -2.69 2.23
C THR A 83 -6.27 -1.66 2.96
N LEU A 84 -7.12 -0.93 2.22
CA LEU A 84 -7.87 0.22 2.76
C LEU A 84 -9.28 -0.14 3.21
N THR A 85 -9.92 -1.14 2.62
CA THR A 85 -11.25 -1.57 3.10
C THR A 85 -11.19 -2.38 4.39
N GLU A 86 -10.02 -2.91 4.75
CA GLU A 86 -9.77 -3.47 6.10
C GLU A 86 -9.72 -2.39 7.19
N VAL A 87 -9.58 -1.11 6.83
CA VAL A 87 -9.40 -0.02 7.81
C VAL A 87 -10.74 0.45 8.36
N GLY A 88 -11.10 -0.07 9.53
CA GLY A 88 -12.27 0.37 10.30
C GLY A 88 -12.01 1.64 11.13
N GLY A 89 -13.09 2.28 11.58
CA GLY A 89 -13.02 3.33 12.61
C GLY A 89 -12.37 4.65 12.18
N GLN A 90 -12.01 5.48 13.16
CA GLN A 90 -11.36 6.76 12.90
C GLN A 90 -9.90 6.56 12.50
N VAL A 91 -9.50 7.22 11.41
CA VAL A 91 -8.12 7.19 10.91
C VAL A 91 -7.55 8.59 11.05
N GLN A 92 -6.39 8.70 11.70
CA GLN A 92 -5.59 9.92 11.64
C GLN A 92 -4.47 9.74 10.62
N ILE A 93 -4.20 10.81 9.87
CA ILE A 93 -3.08 10.83 8.91
C ILE A 93 -1.98 11.72 9.47
N ALA A 94 -0.83 11.13 9.78
CA ALA A 94 0.38 11.85 10.12
C ALA A 94 1.31 11.93 8.91
N GLY A 95 1.79 13.14 8.61
CA GLY A 95 2.82 13.34 7.59
C GLY A 95 4.21 13.03 8.11
N ILE A 96 5.00 12.27 7.35
CA ILE A 96 6.42 11.98 7.62
C ILE A 96 7.21 12.40 6.38
N GLY A 97 7.63 13.67 6.31
CA GLY A 97 8.26 14.20 5.10
C GLY A 97 7.31 14.15 3.90
N THR A 98 7.67 13.41 2.84
CA THR A 98 6.80 13.17 1.66
C THR A 98 5.78 12.04 1.85
N ASP A 99 5.85 11.34 2.97
CA ASP A 99 5.16 10.07 3.17
C ASP A 99 3.99 10.20 4.15
N LEU A 100 3.06 9.25 4.04
CA LEU A 100 1.87 9.20 4.87
C LEU A 100 1.94 8.01 5.82
N CYS A 101 1.52 8.27 7.07
CA CYS A 101 1.24 7.26 8.07
C CYS A 101 -0.24 7.32 8.42
N MET A 102 -0.91 6.18 8.30
CA MET A 102 -2.25 5.99 8.87
C MET A 102 -2.09 5.53 10.32
N ILE A 103 -2.85 6.14 11.21
CA ILE A 103 -2.94 5.78 12.62
C ILE A 103 -4.38 5.36 12.85
N THR A 104 -4.58 4.11 13.28
CA THR A 104 -5.88 3.61 13.75
C THR A 104 -5.78 3.18 15.20
N ASP A 105 -6.90 3.30 15.90
CA ASP A 105 -7.11 2.72 17.22
C ASP A 105 -8.24 1.70 17.08
N GLU A 106 -7.90 0.44 17.32
CA GLU A 106 -8.82 -0.70 17.29
C GLU A 106 -8.82 -1.34 18.68
N ASP A 107 -9.89 -1.10 19.44
CA ASP A 107 -10.08 -1.65 20.79
C ASP A 107 -8.91 -1.38 21.76
N GLY A 108 -8.30 -0.19 21.69
CA GLY A 108 -7.16 0.20 22.53
C GLY A 108 -5.81 -0.24 21.99
N LYS A 109 -5.76 -0.85 20.79
CA LYS A 109 -4.53 -1.17 20.08
C LYS A 109 -4.28 -0.14 19.00
N VAL A 110 -3.13 0.51 19.08
CA VAL A 110 -2.73 1.53 18.10
C VAL A 110 -1.96 0.86 16.98
N ILE A 111 -2.45 1.02 15.75
CA ILE A 111 -1.80 0.50 14.55
C ILE A 111 -1.30 1.66 13.70
N LEU A 112 -0.01 1.68 13.44
CA LEU A 112 0.64 2.64 12.55
C LEU A 112 1.00 1.95 11.24
N LYS A 113 0.35 2.36 10.15
CA LYS A 113 0.49 1.73 8.84
C LYS A 113 1.03 2.72 7.80
N LYS A 114 2.12 2.33 7.12
CA LYS A 114 2.70 3.06 5.99
C LYS A 114 2.55 2.25 4.71
N ILE A 115 1.97 2.86 3.68
CA ILE A 115 1.88 2.26 2.34
C ILE A 115 3.04 2.79 1.48
N VAL A 116 3.82 1.88 0.91
CA VAL A 116 5.01 2.17 0.11
C VAL A 116 4.95 1.43 -1.23
N VAL A 117 5.64 1.96 -2.24
CA VAL A 117 5.67 1.40 -3.59
C VAL A 117 7.03 0.77 -3.84
N GLN A 118 7.10 -0.56 -3.83
CA GLN A 118 8.29 -1.36 -4.16
C GLN A 118 9.58 -0.85 -3.47
N PRO A 119 9.59 -0.74 -2.13
CA PRO A 119 10.77 -0.28 -1.40
C PRO A 119 11.93 -1.27 -1.54
N ASP A 120 13.15 -0.76 -1.46
CA ASP A 120 14.31 -1.62 -1.17
C ASP A 120 14.09 -2.31 0.19
N SER A 121 14.36 -3.62 0.29
CA SER A 121 14.21 -4.36 1.54
C SER A 121 15.06 -3.77 2.67
N GLN A 122 16.17 -3.11 2.34
CA GLN A 122 17.04 -2.45 3.31
C GLN A 122 16.42 -1.18 3.93
N ILE A 123 15.45 -0.54 3.25
CA ILE A 123 14.81 0.69 3.74
C ILE A 123 13.61 0.40 4.66
N VAL A 124 13.05 -0.81 4.60
CA VAL A 124 11.89 -1.20 5.42
C VAL A 124 12.14 -1.05 6.93
N PRO A 125 13.30 -1.48 7.49
CA PRO A 125 13.62 -1.23 8.89
C PRO A 125 13.65 0.26 9.26
N VAL A 126 14.09 1.13 8.33
CA VAL A 126 14.11 2.59 8.55
C VAL A 126 12.68 3.12 8.65
N TYR A 127 11.78 2.68 7.77
CA TYR A 127 10.37 3.07 7.85
C TYR A 127 9.72 2.63 9.16
N LEU A 128 9.98 1.40 9.61
CA LEU A 128 9.47 0.91 10.89
C LEU A 128 10.03 1.71 12.08
N GLN A 129 11.30 2.13 12.03
CA GLN A 129 11.87 3.02 13.05
C GLN A 129 11.20 4.40 13.07
N GLU A 130 10.91 4.99 11.91
CA GLU A 130 10.20 6.28 11.85
C GLU A 130 8.76 6.16 12.37
N LEU A 131 8.05 5.08 12.02
CA LEU A 131 6.73 4.81 12.58
C LEU A 131 6.79 4.64 14.10
N ARG A 132 7.80 3.95 14.63
CA ARG A 132 8.00 3.81 16.08
C ARG A 132 8.14 5.15 16.78
N LYS A 133 8.92 6.10 16.22
CA LYS A 133 9.08 7.45 16.79
C LYS A 133 7.76 8.22 16.87
N ILE A 134 6.83 7.94 15.96
CA ILE A 134 5.49 8.56 15.96
C ILE A 134 4.60 7.85 16.96
N GLY A 135 4.61 6.51 16.96
CA GLY A 135 3.82 5.71 17.89
C GLY A 135 4.11 6.08 19.35
N LEU A 136 5.38 6.29 19.70
CA LEU A 136 5.80 6.76 21.05
C LEU A 136 5.29 8.17 21.42
N LYS A 137 4.84 8.98 20.46
CA LYS A 137 4.23 10.30 20.74
C LYS A 137 2.71 10.25 20.84
N VAL A 138 2.10 9.22 20.27
CA VAL A 138 0.65 9.08 20.13
C VAL A 138 0.11 8.04 21.12
N CYS A 139 0.97 7.16 21.63
CA CYS A 139 0.63 6.10 22.57
C CYS A 139 1.74 5.98 23.63
N ASP A 140 1.40 6.26 24.89
CA ASP A 140 2.35 6.28 26.00
C ASP A 140 2.71 4.86 26.52
N GLU A 141 1.78 3.91 26.54
CA GLU A 141 1.98 2.57 27.15
C GLU A 141 1.20 1.40 26.48
N GLY A 142 0.67 1.58 25.26
CA GLY A 142 -0.25 0.61 24.63
C GLY A 142 0.39 -0.38 23.65
N ASP A 143 -0.38 -1.43 23.29
CA ASP A 143 -0.07 -2.44 22.26
C ASP A 143 0.08 -1.77 20.87
N LEU A 144 1.29 -1.28 20.57
CA LEU A 144 1.62 -0.65 19.30
C LEU A 144 2.03 -1.68 18.24
N THR A 145 1.29 -1.69 17.15
CA THR A 145 1.64 -2.46 15.94
C THR A 145 2.12 -1.53 14.85
N LEU A 146 3.28 -1.83 14.26
CA LEU A 146 3.86 -1.06 13.16
C LEU A 146 3.78 -1.89 11.88
N GLU A 147 3.23 -1.31 10.83
CA GLU A 147 3.06 -1.98 9.54
C GLU A 147 3.64 -1.15 8.39
N VAL A 148 4.42 -1.80 7.54
CA VAL A 148 4.82 -1.28 6.23
C VAL A 148 4.26 -2.20 5.16
N ILE A 149 3.50 -1.66 4.21
CA ILE A 149 2.86 -2.42 3.14
C ILE A 149 3.47 -1.99 1.81
N ASP A 150 4.17 -2.91 1.16
CA ASP A 150 4.56 -2.75 -0.24
C ASP A 150 3.36 -3.05 -1.14
N ILE A 151 2.80 -1.99 -1.71
CA ILE A 151 1.59 -2.07 -2.52
C ILE A 151 1.82 -2.72 -3.89
N ILE A 152 3.07 -2.84 -4.37
CA ILE A 152 3.35 -3.50 -5.65
C ILE A 152 3.58 -4.99 -5.45
N SER A 153 4.47 -5.36 -4.52
CA SER A 153 4.76 -6.77 -4.27
C SER A 153 3.75 -7.45 -3.37
N GLY A 154 2.93 -6.67 -2.66
CA GLY A 154 1.94 -7.21 -1.75
C GLY A 154 2.51 -7.68 -0.39
N LYS A 155 3.73 -7.27 -0.06
CA LYS A 155 4.37 -7.68 1.19
C LYS A 155 3.91 -6.77 2.32
N ARG A 156 3.50 -7.37 3.43
CA ARG A 156 3.26 -6.70 4.71
C ARG A 156 4.41 -7.03 5.65
N TYR A 157 5.01 -5.98 6.20
CA TYR A 157 6.08 -6.07 7.18
C TYR A 157 5.54 -5.54 8.51
N THR A 158 5.49 -6.40 9.52
CA THR A 158 4.92 -6.06 10.83
C THR A 158 6.00 -6.11 11.90
N SER A 159 6.01 -5.12 12.79
CA SER A 159 6.85 -5.09 13.98
C SER A 159 6.01 -4.77 15.21
N LEU A 160 6.12 -5.61 16.23
CA LEU A 160 5.52 -5.41 17.55
C LEU A 160 6.52 -4.70 18.46
N GLN A 161 6.00 -3.93 19.42
CA GLN A 161 6.76 -2.87 20.11
C GLN A 161 8.08 -3.33 20.79
N ASN A 162 8.23 -4.60 21.17
CA ASN A 162 9.34 -5.03 22.05
C ASN A 162 10.20 -6.21 21.58
N THR A 163 10.03 -6.69 20.33
CA THR A 163 10.78 -7.88 19.90
C THR A 163 11.99 -7.53 19.04
N GLY A 164 11.96 -6.40 18.33
CA GLY A 164 12.94 -6.09 17.27
C GLY A 164 12.83 -7.03 16.06
N TYR A 165 11.91 -8.00 16.11
CA TYR A 165 11.62 -8.91 15.01
C TYR A 165 10.67 -8.24 14.02
N ILE A 166 10.98 -8.39 12.74
CA ILE A 166 10.14 -8.00 11.63
C ILE A 166 9.56 -9.28 11.06
N GLN A 167 8.24 -9.43 11.16
CA GLN A 167 7.51 -10.50 10.48
C GLN A 167 7.17 -10.02 9.08
N GLN A 168 7.51 -10.82 8.07
CA GLN A 168 7.14 -10.57 6.68
C GLN A 168 6.09 -11.56 6.25
N GLU A 169 4.95 -11.05 5.81
CA GLU A 169 3.86 -11.83 5.26
C GLU A 169 3.64 -11.43 3.80
N ALA A 170 3.51 -12.42 2.93
CA ALA A 170 3.02 -12.20 1.57
C ALA A 170 1.52 -12.46 1.59
N HIS A 171 0.71 -11.42 1.38
CA HIS A 171 -0.73 -11.61 1.26
C HIS A 171 -1.05 -12.15 -0.13
N PRO A 172 -1.88 -13.19 -0.26
CA PRO A 172 -2.30 -13.71 -1.55
C PRO A 172 -3.38 -12.79 -2.12
N TYR A 173 -2.97 -11.69 -2.74
CA TYR A 173 -3.89 -10.83 -3.49
C TYR A 173 -4.58 -11.64 -4.58
N GLN A 174 -5.90 -11.54 -4.65
CA GLN A 174 -6.75 -12.41 -5.47
C GLN A 174 -6.69 -12.01 -6.96
N ILE A 175 -5.48 -11.91 -7.54
CA ILE A 175 -5.28 -11.62 -8.96
C ILE A 175 -5.10 -12.93 -9.75
N THR A 176 -5.85 -13.97 -9.42
CA THR A 176 -5.71 -15.23 -10.18
C THR A 176 -6.35 -15.16 -11.57
N ASN A 177 -7.25 -14.20 -11.80
CA ASN A 177 -7.98 -14.09 -13.07
C ASN A 177 -7.66 -12.81 -13.86
N LEU A 178 -7.50 -11.65 -13.21
CA LEU A 178 -7.43 -10.36 -13.91
C LEU A 178 -6.22 -10.21 -14.86
N ILE A 179 -5.03 -10.70 -14.49
CA ILE A 179 -3.85 -10.63 -15.37
C ILE A 179 -3.89 -11.66 -16.49
N ALA A 180 -4.44 -12.86 -16.24
CA ALA A 180 -4.67 -13.83 -17.29
C ALA A 180 -5.63 -13.24 -18.34
N ASP A 181 -6.68 -12.55 -17.88
CA ASP A 181 -7.64 -11.86 -18.74
C ASP A 181 -6.97 -10.69 -19.49
N ILE A 182 -6.19 -9.84 -18.83
CA ILE A 182 -5.46 -8.73 -19.47
C ILE A 182 -4.50 -9.25 -20.56
N ASN A 183 -3.78 -10.34 -20.30
CA ASN A 183 -2.88 -10.96 -21.26
C ASN A 183 -3.63 -11.50 -22.48
N HIS A 184 -4.83 -12.06 -22.28
CA HIS A 184 -5.71 -12.50 -23.36
C HIS A 184 -6.28 -11.32 -24.18
N PHE A 185 -6.58 -10.19 -23.54
CA PHE A 185 -7.08 -8.99 -24.23
C PHE A 185 -6.00 -8.20 -24.96
N CYS A 186 -4.73 -8.30 -24.53
CA CYS A 186 -3.60 -7.55 -25.09
C CYS A 186 -2.74 -8.36 -26.08
N SER A 187 -3.08 -9.63 -26.33
CA SER A 187 -2.50 -10.49 -27.38
C SER A 187 -3.28 -10.33 -28.69
#